data_AF-A0A0F9CHI6-F1
#
_entry.id   AF-A0A0F9CHI6-F1
#
_cell.length_a   1.000
_cell.length_b   1.000
_cell.length_c   1.000
_cell.angle_alpha   90.00
_cell.angle_beta   90.00
_cell.angle_gamma   90.00
#
_symmetry.space_group_name_H-M   'P 1'
#
loop_
_entity.id
_entity.type
_entity.pdbx_description
1 polymer ?
#
loop_
_entity_poly.entity_id
_entity_poly.type
_entity_poly.pdbx_seq_one_letter_code
_entity_poly.pdbx_strand_id
1 'polypeptide(L)'
;MRRAWTIWAAFALCLAGVGAAVGWISLKALDLERVEAQANRRADFEEDVRLALWHMDSAVSPLITRETVRPYFSYTAFHPVNRAYTRMFAEIRPDEIIVPSPLLTHQSELILLHFQSGPDGKLTSPQAPTGNQRDLAETGYATHEQVQRATQSLAKLR
;
A
#
# COMPACT_ATOMS: atom_id res chain seq x y z
N MET A 1 -74.87 -25.48 35.12
CA MET A 1 -73.50 -25.91 34.74
C MET A 1 -73.08 -25.52 33.32
N ARG A 2 -73.92 -25.64 32.27
CA ARG A 2 -73.58 -25.25 30.88
C ARG A 2 -73.19 -23.77 30.67
N ARG A 3 -73.82 -22.83 31.39
CA ARG A 3 -73.60 -21.38 31.23
C ARG A 3 -72.22 -20.90 31.72
N ALA A 4 -71.68 -21.55 32.76
CA ALA A 4 -70.33 -21.27 33.23
C ALA A 4 -69.28 -21.74 32.21
N TRP A 5 -69.50 -22.91 31.62
CA TRP A 5 -68.59 -23.50 30.64
C TRP A 5 -68.47 -22.67 29.35
N THR A 6 -69.58 -22.07 28.88
CA THR A 6 -69.56 -21.16 27.73
C THR A 6 -68.80 -19.86 28.00
N ILE A 7 -68.86 -19.33 29.23
CA ILE A 7 -68.13 -18.10 29.61
C ILE A 7 -66.62 -18.37 29.68
N TRP A 8 -66.23 -19.51 30.28
CA TRP A 8 -64.83 -19.92 30.32
C TRP A 8 -64.25 -20.18 28.93
N ALA A 9 -65.02 -20.78 28.02
CA ALA A 9 -64.60 -20.97 26.63
C ALA A 9 -64.39 -19.64 25.88
N ALA A 10 -65.31 -18.69 26.05
CA ALA A 10 -65.18 -17.36 25.43
C ALA A 10 -63.98 -16.58 25.98
N PHE A 11 -63.73 -16.65 27.29
CA PHE A 11 -62.56 -16.04 27.91
C PHE A 11 -61.25 -16.67 27.42
N ALA A 12 -61.17 -18.00 27.39
CA ALA A 12 -60.00 -18.72 26.91
C ALA A 12 -59.69 -18.39 25.44
N LEU A 13 -60.73 -18.28 24.60
CA LEU A 13 -60.58 -17.89 23.20
C LEU A 13 -60.02 -16.47 23.06
N CYS A 14 -60.54 -15.52 23.84
CA CYS A 14 -60.05 -14.14 23.83
C CYS A 14 -58.60 -14.04 24.30
N LEU A 15 -58.26 -14.72 25.41
CA LEU A 15 -56.90 -14.79 25.93
C LEU A 15 -55.94 -15.43 24.93
N ALA A 16 -56.35 -16.52 24.27
CA ALA A 16 -55.55 -17.16 23.23
C ALA A 16 -55.32 -16.24 22.03
N GLY A 17 -56.34 -15.47 21.62
CA GLY A 17 -56.20 -14.48 20.55
C GLY A 17 -55.19 -13.38 20.88
N VAL A 18 -55.25 -12.82 22.09
CA VAL A 18 -54.27 -11.80 22.54
C VAL A 18 -52.87 -12.40 22.66
N GLY A 19 -52.74 -13.59 23.24
CA GLY A 19 -51.46 -14.29 23.36
C GLY A 19 -50.83 -14.58 22.01
N ALA A 20 -51.63 -15.00 21.02
CA ALA A 20 -51.15 -15.22 19.65
C ALA A 20 -50.70 -13.92 18.99
N ALA A 21 -51.44 -12.81 19.17
CA ALA A 21 -51.06 -11.51 18.61
C ALA A 21 -49.74 -10.98 19.20
N VAL A 22 -49.59 -11.03 20.53
CA VAL A 22 -48.35 -10.61 21.21
C VAL A 22 -47.19 -11.50 20.78
N GLY A 23 -47.38 -12.82 20.78
CA GLY A 23 -46.35 -13.77 20.33
C GLY A 23 -45.92 -13.51 18.89
N TRP A 24 -46.86 -13.23 17.99
CA TRP A 24 -46.56 -12.90 16.59
C TRP A 24 -45.73 -11.61 16.46
N ILE A 25 -46.11 -10.55 17.19
CA ILE A 25 -45.38 -9.29 17.19
C ILE A 25 -43.96 -9.48 17.75
N SER A 26 -43.81 -10.25 18.84
CA SER A 26 -42.50 -10.56 19.41
C SER A 26 -41.61 -11.33 18.43
N LEU A 27 -42.16 -12.31 17.71
CA LEU A 27 -41.40 -13.05 16.69
C LEU A 27 -40.95 -12.13 15.55
N LYS A 28 -41.80 -11.18 15.13
CA LYS A 28 -41.45 -10.20 14.08
C LYS A 28 -40.44 -9.16 14.56
N ALA A 29 -40.50 -8.73 15.82
CA ALA A 29 -39.48 -7.88 16.41
C ALA A 29 -38.11 -8.58 16.42
N LEU A 30 -38.05 -9.85 16.82
CA LEU A 30 -36.81 -10.63 16.82
C LEU A 30 -36.24 -10.85 15.41
N ASP A 31 -37.10 -11.04 14.41
CA ASP A 31 -36.68 -11.17 13.00
C ASP A 31 -36.06 -9.87 12.49
N LEU A 32 -36.70 -8.73 12.81
CA LEU A 32 -36.20 -7.41 12.46
C LEU A 32 -34.84 -7.11 13.13
N GLU A 33 -34.73 -7.37 14.43
CA GLU A 33 -33.47 -7.20 15.17
C GLU A 33 -32.33 -8.05 14.57
N ARG A 34 -32.63 -9.26 14.10
CA ARG A 34 -31.62 -10.12 13.44
C ARG A 34 -31.16 -9.53 12.11
N VAL A 35 -32.08 -9.00 11.31
CA VAL A 35 -31.77 -8.34 10.04
C VAL A 35 -30.94 -7.07 10.28
N GLU A 36 -31.34 -6.27 11.26
CA GLU A 36 -30.60 -5.06 11.67
C GLU A 36 -29.20 -5.40 12.18
N ALA A 37 -29.06 -6.40 13.06
CA ALA A 37 -27.76 -6.86 13.55
C ALA A 37 -26.88 -7.43 12.43
N GLN A 38 -27.47 -7.99 11.37
CA GLN A 38 -26.73 -8.42 10.19
C GLN A 38 -26.30 -7.23 9.31
N ALA A 39 -27.17 -6.24 9.15
CA ALA A 39 -26.87 -5.01 8.40
C ALA A 39 -25.74 -4.22 9.08
N ASN A 40 -25.79 -4.06 10.41
CA ASN A 40 -24.76 -3.38 11.18
C ASN A 40 -23.40 -4.08 11.06
N ARG A 41 -23.35 -5.41 11.21
CA ARG A 41 -22.10 -6.17 11.02
C ARG A 41 -21.51 -6.03 9.62
N ARG A 42 -22.35 -5.88 8.59
CA ARG A 42 -21.87 -5.62 7.22
C ARG A 42 -21.32 -4.21 7.10
N ALA A 43 -22.00 -3.22 7.66
CA ALA A 43 -21.55 -1.83 7.68
C ALA A 43 -20.21 -1.68 8.41
N ASP A 44 -20.04 -2.32 9.57
CA ASP A 44 -18.79 -2.33 10.32
C ASP A 44 -17.64 -2.93 9.48
N PHE A 45 -17.90 -4.07 8.83
CA PHE A 45 -16.90 -4.70 7.96
C PHE A 45 -16.55 -3.83 6.74
N GLU A 46 -17.53 -3.19 6.11
CA GLU A 46 -17.31 -2.26 5.00
C GLU A 46 -16.50 -1.04 5.44
N GLU A 47 -16.75 -0.54 6.65
CA GLU A 47 -15.97 0.55 7.24
C GLU A 47 -14.52 0.13 7.51
N ASP A 48 -14.30 -1.05 8.10
CA ASP A 48 -12.97 -1.61 8.33
C ASP A 48 -12.19 -1.78 7.01
N VAL A 49 -12.85 -2.32 5.97
CA VAL A 49 -12.25 -2.46 4.63
C VAL A 49 -11.91 -1.09 4.05
N ARG A 50 -12.81 -0.12 4.14
CA ARG A 50 -12.58 1.25 3.67
C ARG A 50 -11.41 1.90 4.40
N LEU A 51 -11.32 1.71 5.71
CA LEU A 51 -10.23 2.22 6.54
C LEU A 51 -8.90 1.57 6.17
N ALA A 52 -8.88 0.24 5.99
CA ALA A 52 -7.68 -0.48 5.56
C ALA A 52 -7.20 0.00 4.19
N LEU A 53 -8.11 0.18 3.21
CA LEU A 53 -7.78 0.72 1.89
C LEU A 53 -7.24 2.15 1.99
N TRP A 54 -7.83 2.99 2.84
CA TRP A 54 -7.34 4.34 3.06
C TRP A 54 -5.94 4.36 3.70
N HIS A 55 -5.66 3.45 4.63
CA HIS A 55 -4.32 3.27 5.19
C HIS A 55 -3.31 2.80 4.14
N MET A 56 -3.69 1.87 3.27
CA MET A 56 -2.84 1.43 2.16
C MET A 56 -2.53 2.57 1.18
N ASP A 57 -3.55 3.34 0.79
CA ASP A 57 -3.38 4.45 -0.16
C ASP A 57 -2.50 5.56 0.42
N SER A 58 -2.76 5.96 1.67
CA SER A 58 -1.96 6.96 2.38
C SER A 58 -0.50 6.53 2.60
N ALA A 59 -0.24 5.23 2.81
CA ALA A 59 1.12 4.71 2.93
C ALA A 59 1.88 4.71 1.59
N VAL A 60 1.20 4.40 0.48
CA VAL A 60 1.84 4.26 -0.84
C VAL A 60 1.98 5.60 -1.58
N SER A 61 1.05 6.54 -1.40
CA SER A 61 1.01 7.80 -2.13
C SER A 61 2.31 8.65 -2.07
N PRO A 62 2.97 8.80 -0.89
CA PRO A 62 4.26 9.50 -0.82
C PRO A 62 5.41 8.79 -1.52
N LEU A 63 5.33 7.47 -1.72
CA LEU A 63 6.34 6.71 -2.47
C LEU A 63 6.17 6.97 -3.97
N ILE A 64 4.95 6.84 -4.48
CA ILE A 64 4.63 7.09 -5.90
C ILE A 64 4.99 8.53 -6.28
N THR A 65 4.65 9.50 -5.43
CA THR A 65 4.95 10.92 -5.69
C THR A 65 6.45 11.16 -5.84
N ARG A 66 7.28 10.58 -4.96
CA ARG A 66 8.75 10.71 -5.02
C ARG A 66 9.35 10.05 -6.25
N GLU A 67 8.84 8.90 -6.66
CA GLU A 67 9.35 8.21 -7.84
C GLU A 67 8.88 8.87 -9.15
N THR A 68 7.68 9.45 -9.20
CA THR A 68 7.15 10.13 -10.40
C THR A 68 7.93 11.39 -10.76
N VAL A 69 8.44 12.13 -9.77
CA VAL A 69 9.25 13.34 -10.01
C VAL A 69 10.72 13.03 -10.28
N ARG A 70 11.14 11.76 -10.19
CA ARG A 70 12.54 11.39 -10.30
C ARG A 70 12.97 11.35 -11.77
N PRO A 71 13.99 12.12 -12.19
CA PRO A 71 14.47 12.08 -13.56
C PRO A 71 15.12 10.73 -13.90
N TYR A 72 15.02 10.31 -15.17
CA TYR A 72 15.56 9.03 -15.63
C TYR A 72 17.06 8.85 -15.33
N PHE A 73 17.87 9.91 -15.42
CA PHE A 73 19.31 9.83 -15.17
C PHE A 73 19.66 9.51 -13.71
N SER A 74 18.72 9.69 -12.77
CA SER A 74 18.91 9.24 -11.38
C SER A 74 18.93 7.72 -11.25
N TYR A 75 18.47 6.96 -12.24
CA TYR A 75 18.51 5.49 -12.23
C TYR A 75 19.84 4.94 -12.77
N THR A 76 20.79 5.80 -13.14
CA THR A 76 22.19 5.42 -13.38
C THR A 76 23.04 5.67 -12.14
N ALA A 77 24.02 4.80 -11.85
CA ALA A 77 24.82 4.89 -10.61
C ALA A 77 25.58 6.21 -10.50
N PHE A 78 26.14 6.69 -11.62
CA PHE A 78 26.78 7.99 -11.74
C PHE A 78 26.30 8.66 -13.01
N HIS A 79 26.00 9.95 -12.93
CA HIS A 79 25.55 10.75 -14.06
C HIS A 79 26.33 12.06 -14.18
N PRO A 80 26.52 12.58 -15.41
CA PRO A 80 27.15 13.87 -15.63
C PRO A 80 26.29 15.02 -15.09
N VAL A 81 26.94 16.07 -14.59
CA VAL A 81 26.27 17.32 -14.19
C VAL A 81 26.29 18.30 -15.34
N ASN A 82 25.11 18.69 -15.82
CA ASN A 82 25.00 19.79 -16.77
C ASN A 82 25.17 21.14 -16.05
N ARG A 83 25.94 22.06 -16.65
CA ARG A 83 26.19 23.42 -16.16
C ARG A 83 26.80 23.46 -14.74
N ALA A 84 27.87 22.68 -14.55
CA ALA A 84 28.71 22.85 -13.38
C ALA A 84 29.63 24.07 -13.56
N TYR A 85 29.88 24.81 -12.48
CA TYR A 85 30.78 25.96 -12.48
C TYR A 85 31.84 25.80 -11.40
N THR A 86 33.06 26.25 -11.68
CA THR A 86 34.09 26.37 -10.64
C THR A 86 33.72 27.49 -9.65
N ARG A 87 34.46 27.58 -8.54
CA ARG A 87 34.30 28.69 -7.57
C ARG A 87 34.52 30.09 -8.18
N MET A 88 35.18 30.16 -9.34
CA MET A 88 35.42 31.40 -10.09
C MET A 88 34.37 31.64 -11.19
N PHE A 89 33.25 30.91 -11.18
CA PHE A 89 32.17 30.98 -12.18
C PHE A 89 32.58 30.60 -13.60
N ALA A 90 33.68 29.86 -13.78
CA ALA A 90 34.02 29.25 -15.06
C ALA A 90 33.18 27.99 -15.28
N GLU A 91 32.54 27.87 -16.45
CA GLU A 91 31.77 26.68 -16.82
C GLU A 91 32.69 25.47 -17.01
N ILE A 92 32.29 24.35 -16.43
CA ILE A 92 32.98 23.06 -16.53
C ILE A 92 32.26 22.22 -17.58
N ARG A 93 33.04 21.45 -18.36
CA ARG A 93 32.46 20.63 -19.42
C ARG A 93 31.50 19.58 -18.82
N PRO A 94 30.32 19.34 -19.42
CA PRO A 94 29.30 18.45 -18.86
C PRO A 94 29.74 17.01 -18.58
N ASP A 95 30.78 16.53 -19.26
CA ASP A 95 31.32 15.17 -19.16
C ASP A 95 32.53 15.06 -18.21
N GLU A 96 33.03 16.19 -17.71
CA GLU A 96 34.22 16.23 -16.85
C GLU A 96 33.91 15.92 -15.38
N ILE A 97 32.66 16.19 -14.95
CA ILE A 97 32.20 15.92 -13.58
C ILE A 97 31.05 14.93 -13.61
N ILE A 98 31.28 13.80 -12.95
CA ILE A 98 30.25 12.83 -12.61
C ILE A 98 29.88 12.95 -11.13
N VAL A 99 28.60 12.80 -10.83
CA VAL A 99 28.10 12.76 -9.45
C VAL A 99 27.39 11.43 -9.20
N PRO A 100 27.46 10.92 -7.96
CA PRO A 100 26.71 9.74 -7.57
C PRO A 100 25.21 10.02 -7.67
N SER A 101 24.44 9.02 -8.06
CA SER A 101 22.99 9.09 -7.95
C SER A 101 22.56 9.11 -6.48
N PRO A 102 21.52 9.89 -6.11
CA PRO A 102 20.87 9.79 -4.81
C PRO A 102 20.35 8.37 -4.50
N LEU A 103 20.11 7.55 -5.53
CA LEU A 103 19.66 6.16 -5.39
C LEU A 103 20.79 5.18 -5.07
N LEU A 104 22.05 5.56 -5.30
CA LEU A 104 23.20 4.69 -5.01
C LEU A 104 23.26 4.30 -3.52
N THR A 105 22.92 5.25 -2.64
CA THR A 105 22.93 5.08 -1.17
C THR A 105 21.53 4.99 -0.59
N HIS A 106 20.49 5.02 -1.42
CA HIS A 106 19.11 5.01 -0.95
C HIS A 106 18.75 3.66 -0.34
N GLN A 107 18.20 3.71 0.87
CA GLN A 107 17.67 2.55 1.59
C GLN A 107 16.19 2.77 1.83
N SER A 108 15.39 1.75 1.52
CA SER A 108 13.95 1.74 1.72
C SER A 108 13.52 0.34 2.14
N GLU A 109 12.59 0.26 3.09
CA GLU A 109 11.99 -1.01 3.49
C GLU A 109 11.00 -1.53 2.43
N LEU A 110 10.44 -0.62 1.62
CA LEU A 110 9.38 -0.92 0.65
C LEU A 110 9.92 -1.04 -0.78
N ILE A 111 11.13 -0.56 -1.06
CA ILE A 111 11.75 -0.63 -2.39
C ILE A 111 13.02 -1.46 -2.29
N LEU A 112 12.99 -2.65 -2.90
CA LEU A 112 14.08 -3.61 -2.86
C LEU A 112 15.24 -3.25 -3.81
N LEU A 113 14.91 -2.70 -4.98
CA LEU A 113 15.88 -2.36 -6.02
C LEU A 113 15.30 -1.31 -6.97
N HIS A 114 16.05 -0.25 -7.24
CA HIS A 114 15.79 0.65 -8.36
C HIS A 114 16.53 0.12 -9.59
N PHE A 115 15.87 0.11 -10.75
CA PHE A 115 16.49 -0.32 -12.00
C PHE A 115 15.88 0.40 -13.20
N GLN A 116 16.60 0.39 -14.31
CA GLN A 116 16.16 0.91 -15.60
C GLN A 116 16.47 -0.12 -16.68
N SER A 117 15.60 -0.22 -17.69
CA SER A 117 15.90 -0.94 -18.92
C SER A 117 16.36 0.04 -19.99
N GLY A 118 17.56 -0.18 -20.53
CA GLY A 118 18.08 0.59 -21.65
C GLY A 118 17.38 0.27 -22.97
N PRO A 119 17.61 1.07 -24.03
CA PRO A 119 17.09 0.78 -25.38
C PRO A 119 17.57 -0.56 -25.96
N ASP A 120 18.71 -1.06 -25.46
CA ASP A 120 19.31 -2.35 -25.77
C ASP A 120 18.69 -3.52 -24.97
N GLY A 121 17.69 -3.24 -24.12
CA GLY A 121 17.08 -4.22 -23.21
C GLY A 121 17.96 -4.56 -22.02
N LYS A 122 19.10 -3.89 -21.84
CA LYS A 122 20.00 -4.15 -20.73
C LYS A 122 19.45 -3.51 -19.47
N LEU A 123 19.18 -4.35 -18.47
CA LEU A 123 18.85 -3.89 -17.12
C LEU A 123 20.10 -3.31 -16.45
N THR A 124 19.97 -2.08 -15.96
CA THR A 124 20.96 -1.38 -15.15
C THR A 124 20.32 -0.94 -13.84
N SER A 125 21.12 -0.79 -12.79
CA SER A 125 20.66 -0.32 -11.49
C SER A 125 21.65 0.69 -10.92
N PRO A 126 21.19 1.78 -10.29
CA PRO A 126 22.08 2.70 -9.62
C PRO A 126 22.73 2.06 -8.40
N GLN A 127 22.12 1.03 -7.81
CA GLN A 127 22.63 0.33 -6.61
C GLN A 127 23.59 -0.81 -6.95
N ALA A 128 23.66 -1.23 -8.21
CA ALA A 128 24.58 -2.27 -8.70
C ALA A 128 25.52 -1.73 -9.80
N PRO A 129 26.40 -0.77 -9.47
CA PRO A 129 27.39 -0.27 -10.41
C PRO A 129 28.38 -1.37 -10.86
N THR A 130 28.98 -1.18 -12.02
CA THR A 130 29.95 -2.13 -12.61
C THR A 130 31.25 -1.43 -13.01
N GLY A 131 32.36 -2.19 -13.08
CA GLY A 131 33.68 -1.67 -13.44
C GLY A 131 34.13 -0.51 -12.54
N ASN A 132 34.75 0.52 -13.11
CA ASN A 132 35.28 1.67 -12.36
C ASN A 132 34.22 2.40 -11.51
N GLN A 133 32.94 2.38 -11.91
CA GLN A 133 31.86 2.97 -11.10
C GLN A 133 31.64 2.19 -9.80
N ARG A 134 31.88 0.87 -9.81
CA ARG A 134 31.80 0.04 -8.61
C ARG A 134 32.91 0.40 -7.64
N ASP A 135 34.13 0.50 -8.13
CA ASP A 135 35.29 0.86 -7.32
C ASP A 135 35.09 2.24 -6.66
N LEU A 136 34.55 3.20 -7.43
CA LEU A 136 34.22 4.53 -6.91
C LEU A 136 33.09 4.49 -5.87
N ALA A 137 32.05 3.68 -6.10
CA ALA A 137 30.96 3.50 -5.14
C ALA A 137 31.45 2.88 -3.82
N GLU A 138 32.29 1.86 -3.89
CA GLU A 138 32.83 1.14 -2.72
C GLU A 138 33.83 1.98 -1.91
N THR A 139 34.44 2.99 -2.52
CA THR A 139 35.41 3.88 -1.86
C THR A 139 34.75 4.86 -0.88
N GLY A 140 33.49 5.27 -1.10
CA GLY A 140 32.90 6.35 -0.29
C GLY A 140 31.39 6.46 -0.24
N TYR A 141 30.64 5.62 -0.95
CA TYR A 141 29.18 5.75 -1.03
C TYR A 141 28.42 4.51 -0.52
N ALA A 142 28.84 3.31 -0.91
CA ALA A 142 28.19 2.06 -0.55
C ALA A 142 29.20 1.02 -0.08
N THR A 143 28.78 0.09 0.77
CA THR A 143 29.64 -1.03 1.16
C THR A 143 29.64 -2.10 0.06
N HIS A 144 30.72 -2.89 0.00
CA HIS A 144 30.83 -4.02 -0.92
C HIS A 144 29.63 -4.97 -0.82
N GLU A 145 29.16 -5.25 0.40
CA GLU A 145 28.00 -6.11 0.64
C GLU A 145 26.69 -5.53 0.10
N GLN A 146 26.49 -4.21 0.20
CA GLN A 146 25.30 -3.55 -0.34
C GLN A 146 25.28 -3.68 -1.87
N VAL A 147 26.41 -3.38 -2.52
CA VAL A 147 26.56 -3.51 -3.98
C VAL A 147 26.36 -4.96 -4.43
N GLN A 148 26.91 -5.92 -3.69
CA GLN A 148 26.76 -7.35 -3.99
C GLN A 148 25.31 -7.82 -3.85
N ARG A 149 24.60 -7.42 -2.79
CA ARG A 149 23.18 -7.71 -2.61
C ARG A 149 22.33 -7.12 -3.74
N ALA A 150 22.56 -5.86 -4.11
CA ALA A 150 21.86 -5.21 -5.21
C ALA A 150 22.14 -5.92 -6.55
N THR A 151 23.39 -6.34 -6.79
CA THR A 151 23.79 -7.10 -7.98
C THR A 151 23.05 -8.44 -8.07
N GLN A 152 22.92 -9.15 -6.95
CA GLN A 152 22.15 -10.40 -6.89
C GLN A 152 20.66 -10.17 -7.16
N SER A 153 20.07 -9.12 -6.59
CA SER A 153 18.67 -8.75 -6.87
C SER A 153 18.46 -8.40 -8.35
N LEU A 154 19.38 -7.66 -8.95
CA LEU A 154 19.32 -7.33 -10.38
C LEU A 154 19.42 -8.57 -11.27
N ALA A 155 20.25 -9.55 -10.89
CA ALA A 155 20.39 -10.81 -11.63
C ALA A 155 19.11 -11.64 -11.64
N LYS A 156 18.24 -11.53 -10.63
CA LYS A 156 16.94 -12.23 -10.57
C LYS A 156 15.88 -11.66 -11.51
N LEU A 157 16.11 -10.46 -12.07
CA LEU A 157 15.20 -9.80 -13.01
C LEU A 157 15.48 -10.14 -14.48
N ARG A 158 16.55 -10.90 -14.75
CA ARG A 158 16.92 -11.41 -16.08
C ARG A 158 16.35 -12.81 -16.30
#